data_AF-A0AB34SBU4-F1
#
_entry.id   AF-A0AB34SBU4-F1
#
_cell.length_a   1.000
_cell.length_b   1.000
_cell.length_c   1.000
_cell.angle_alpha   90.00
_cell.angle_beta   90.00
_cell.angle_gamma   90.00
#
_symmetry.space_group_name_H-M   'P 1'
#
loop_
_entity.id
_entity.type
_entity.pdbx_description
1 polymer ?
#
loop_
_entity_poly.entity_id
_entity_poly.type
_entity_poly.pdbx_seq_one_letter_code
_entity_poly.pdbx_strand_id
1 'polypeptide(L)'
;MSYTKGQVSNFLNDKILFRFSISKEFTIEYIDYEKFFTFEELERIIKSNYDYWNSINESSSTNFASSWKNLNDSFNAVKNYILESEELDIVHIHNQIYSILTPNWETTGQDKKVYIISVSSPIDKDTQFHKIRRFVSFYIQYSEHDLDRAVKSFIYLYYNNNAIGSYFSNQYHYMFYPALYLLRKNFSNIKDNVIDFETNIVAPLASKLKDISDDSDEQYRQITALIEDKHNQIQMQYNEKVSEFAEFQKSLDDWQKEKQEKIKDLEDTYENQLSLEAPEQLWTERAEEHQEKARNWTWFLTFAIIALIFTLARLVVVIHNYSLNIIKNNLPFISESFILISIISFFIYIVRILIKIVMSNHHLATEYKQKAALTRFYQALTKAGTNIDKEERLIIINSLFSKVETGLVKTDTSNDSDTILAILSKNIK
;
A
#
# COMPACT_ATOMS: atom_id res chain seq x y z
N MET A 1 4.65 -26.01 13.43
CA MET A 1 3.64 -26.44 12.43
C MET A 1 4.17 -27.74 11.83
N SER A 2 3.34 -28.77 11.64
CA SER A 2 3.78 -29.97 10.93
C SER A 2 3.39 -29.87 9.46
N TYR A 3 4.32 -30.22 8.56
CA TYR A 3 4.05 -30.23 7.12
C TYR A 3 3.17 -31.41 6.75
N THR A 4 2.27 -31.23 5.79
CA THR A 4 1.51 -32.35 5.22
C THR A 4 2.41 -33.17 4.28
N LYS A 5 2.05 -34.44 4.05
CA LYS A 5 2.76 -35.30 3.08
C LYS A 5 2.86 -34.64 1.70
N GLY A 6 1.76 -34.06 1.21
CA GLY A 6 1.74 -33.39 -0.09
C GLY A 6 2.67 -32.16 -0.15
N GLN A 7 2.78 -31.39 0.93
CA GLN A 7 3.72 -30.24 0.99
C GLN A 7 5.18 -30.71 0.90
N VAL A 8 5.54 -31.78 1.62
CA VAL A 8 6.88 -32.38 1.58
C VAL A 8 7.18 -32.93 0.19
N SER A 9 6.25 -33.66 -0.42
CA SER A 9 6.44 -34.25 -1.75
C SER A 9 6.61 -33.19 -2.83
N ASN A 10 5.80 -32.13 -2.82
CA ASN A 10 5.98 -31.01 -3.74
C ASN A 10 7.36 -30.34 -3.57
N PHE A 11 7.85 -30.23 -2.33
CA PHE A 11 9.17 -29.65 -2.09
C PHE A 11 10.33 -30.54 -2.57
N LEU A 12 10.21 -31.86 -2.40
CA LEU A 12 11.28 -32.84 -2.64
C LEU A 12 11.34 -33.32 -4.09
N ASN A 13 10.21 -33.53 -4.76
CA ASN A 13 10.16 -34.18 -6.09
C ASN A 13 10.94 -33.41 -7.18
N ASP A 14 11.09 -32.10 -7.00
CA ASP A 14 11.87 -31.26 -7.90
C ASP A 14 13.37 -31.29 -7.63
N LYS A 15 13.81 -31.79 -6.47
CA LYS A 15 15.20 -31.68 -5.99
C LYS A 15 15.87 -33.04 -5.76
N ILE A 16 15.11 -34.02 -5.28
CA ILE A 16 15.61 -35.31 -4.80
C ILE A 16 14.82 -36.44 -5.45
N LEU A 17 15.56 -37.44 -5.92
CA LEU A 17 15.02 -38.71 -6.39
C LEU A 17 15.78 -39.87 -5.73
N PHE A 18 15.23 -41.07 -5.85
CA PHE A 18 15.81 -42.28 -5.30
C PHE A 18 15.89 -43.36 -6.37
N ARG A 19 16.90 -44.24 -6.28
CA ARG A 19 16.95 -45.48 -7.04
C ARG A 19 17.44 -46.62 -6.17
N PHE A 20 17.08 -47.85 -6.53
CA PHE A 20 17.62 -49.03 -5.87
C PHE A 20 18.80 -49.61 -6.65
N SER A 21 19.83 -50.04 -5.92
CA SER A 21 20.96 -50.81 -6.43
C SER A 21 20.90 -52.19 -5.79
N ILE A 22 20.52 -53.21 -6.56
CA ILE A 22 20.25 -54.55 -6.05
C ILE A 22 21.11 -55.55 -6.83
N SER A 23 21.83 -56.39 -6.08
CA SER A 23 22.70 -57.40 -6.69
C SER A 23 21.91 -58.38 -7.55
N LYS A 24 22.52 -58.84 -8.65
CA LYS A 24 21.92 -59.82 -9.58
C LYS A 24 21.56 -61.14 -8.92
N GLU A 25 22.12 -61.46 -7.75
CA GLU A 25 21.72 -62.64 -6.96
C GLU A 25 20.31 -62.52 -6.35
N PHE A 26 19.69 -61.34 -6.39
CA PHE A 26 18.35 -61.05 -5.86
C PHE A 26 17.34 -60.67 -6.96
N THR A 27 17.75 -60.63 -8.23
CA THR A 27 16.92 -60.13 -9.32
C THR A 27 16.93 -61.08 -10.52
N ILE A 28 15.82 -61.16 -11.24
CA ILE A 28 15.68 -61.86 -12.52
C ILE A 28 15.61 -60.86 -13.69
N GLU A 29 14.88 -59.76 -13.57
CA GLU A 29 14.75 -58.76 -14.64
C GLU A 29 14.55 -57.37 -14.05
N TYR A 30 15.52 -56.97 -13.25
CA TYR A 30 15.63 -55.63 -12.69
C TYR A 30 16.81 -54.87 -13.33
N ILE A 31 16.55 -53.63 -13.75
CA ILE A 31 17.53 -52.73 -14.36
C ILE A 31 17.64 -51.49 -13.46
N ASP A 32 18.70 -51.46 -12.66
CA ASP A 32 18.91 -50.54 -11.54
C ASP A 32 19.05 -49.06 -11.96
N TYR A 33 19.49 -48.79 -13.18
CA TYR A 33 19.81 -47.43 -13.66
C TYR A 33 18.68 -46.75 -14.46
N GLU A 34 17.59 -47.46 -14.77
CA GLU A 34 16.48 -46.91 -15.56
C GLU A 34 15.32 -46.38 -14.71
N LYS A 35 15.26 -46.72 -13.41
CA LYS A 35 14.11 -46.44 -12.55
C LYS A 35 14.47 -45.47 -11.44
N PHE A 36 13.85 -44.28 -11.49
CA PHE A 36 13.88 -43.30 -10.43
C PHE A 36 12.54 -43.26 -9.72
N PHE A 37 12.57 -43.00 -8.42
CA PHE A 37 11.41 -42.96 -7.55
C PHE A 37 11.37 -41.66 -6.76
N THR A 38 10.19 -41.10 -6.59
CA THR A 38 9.94 -39.99 -5.66
C THR A 38 10.03 -40.45 -4.20
N PHE A 39 10.00 -39.50 -3.26
CA PHE A 39 10.00 -39.82 -1.83
C PHE A 39 8.77 -40.67 -1.42
N GLU A 40 7.60 -40.36 -1.96
CA GLU A 40 6.37 -41.14 -1.74
C GLU A 40 6.41 -42.51 -2.40
N GLU A 41 6.89 -42.61 -3.64
CA GLU A 41 7.04 -43.90 -4.31
C GLU A 41 8.02 -44.80 -3.55
N LEU A 42 9.11 -44.23 -3.03
CA LEU A 42 10.06 -44.94 -2.18
C LEU A 42 9.38 -45.49 -0.92
N GLU A 43 8.59 -44.68 -0.20
CA GLU A 43 7.81 -45.13 0.97
C GLU A 43 6.95 -46.35 0.62
N ARG A 44 6.21 -46.26 -0.48
CA ARG A 44 5.30 -47.32 -0.92
C ARG A 44 6.04 -48.60 -1.27
N ILE A 45 7.17 -48.49 -1.95
CA ILE A 45 8.02 -49.64 -2.30
C ILE A 45 8.56 -50.32 -1.04
N ILE A 46 9.14 -49.53 -0.12
CA ILE A 46 9.71 -50.04 1.12
C ILE A 46 8.63 -50.76 1.93
N LYS A 47 7.47 -50.13 2.11
CA LYS A 47 6.34 -50.70 2.85
C LYS A 47 5.84 -51.99 2.21
N SER A 48 5.59 -52.00 0.89
CA SER A 48 5.08 -53.18 0.19
C SER A 48 6.03 -54.38 0.29
N ASN A 49 7.34 -54.15 0.17
CA ASN A 49 8.33 -55.23 0.31
C ASN A 49 8.51 -55.66 1.77
N TYR A 50 8.50 -54.73 2.72
CA TYR A 50 8.52 -55.03 4.15
C TYR A 50 7.33 -55.91 4.55
N ASP A 51 6.11 -55.50 4.20
CA ASP A 51 4.89 -56.25 4.54
C ASP A 51 4.93 -57.67 3.97
N TYR A 52 5.35 -57.80 2.70
CA TYR A 52 5.50 -59.12 2.07
C TYR A 52 6.53 -59.98 2.80
N TRP A 53 7.78 -59.53 2.91
CA TRP A 53 8.86 -60.35 3.49
C TRP A 53 8.65 -60.62 4.98
N ASN A 54 8.05 -59.69 5.71
CA ASN A 54 7.67 -59.89 7.11
C ASN A 54 6.61 -61.00 7.25
N SER A 55 5.61 -61.05 6.36
CA SER A 55 4.63 -62.15 6.36
C SER A 55 5.27 -63.52 6.05
N ILE A 56 6.29 -63.55 5.18
CA ILE A 56 7.03 -64.79 4.88
C ILE A 56 7.90 -65.23 6.05
N ASN A 57 8.47 -64.29 6.80
CA ASN A 57 9.34 -64.58 7.95
C ASN A 57 8.63 -65.34 9.08
N GLU A 58 7.30 -65.25 9.17
CA GLU A 58 6.48 -66.08 10.07
C GLU A 58 6.53 -67.57 9.70
N SER A 59 6.69 -67.88 8.41
CA SER A 59 6.70 -69.26 7.88
C SER A 59 8.11 -69.80 7.66
N SER A 60 9.07 -68.95 7.28
CA SER A 60 10.47 -69.34 7.14
C SER A 60 11.37 -68.14 7.38
N SER A 61 12.31 -68.30 8.33
CA SER A 61 13.21 -67.21 8.73
C SER A 61 14.04 -66.72 7.54
N THR A 62 14.06 -65.40 7.35
CA THR A 62 14.77 -64.75 6.24
C THR A 62 15.40 -63.42 6.62
N ASN A 63 16.62 -63.16 6.16
CA ASN A 63 17.25 -61.84 6.33
C ASN A 63 16.66 -60.78 5.39
N PHE A 64 15.78 -61.17 4.46
CA PHE A 64 15.04 -60.23 3.62
C PHE A 64 14.09 -59.38 4.47
N ALA A 65 13.38 -60.01 5.41
CA ALA A 65 12.47 -59.30 6.31
C ALA A 65 13.21 -58.27 7.16
N SER A 66 14.36 -58.63 7.74
CA SER A 66 15.17 -57.70 8.53
C SER A 66 15.79 -56.59 7.67
N SER A 67 16.22 -56.90 6.44
CA SER A 67 16.73 -55.89 5.50
C SER A 67 15.68 -54.82 5.18
N TRP A 68 14.46 -55.24 4.84
CA TRP A 68 13.36 -54.31 4.56
C TRP A 68 12.85 -53.60 5.80
N LYS A 69 12.84 -54.26 6.96
CA LYS A 69 12.51 -53.62 8.24
C LYS A 69 13.46 -52.49 8.57
N ASN A 70 14.78 -52.74 8.49
CA ASN A 70 15.79 -51.73 8.79
C ASN A 70 15.68 -50.52 7.84
N LEU A 71 15.42 -50.77 6.55
CA LEU A 71 15.20 -49.69 5.59
C LEU A 71 13.90 -48.92 5.88
N ASN A 72 12.82 -49.62 6.25
CA ASN A 72 11.55 -49.00 6.66
C ASN A 72 11.70 -48.13 7.90
N ASP A 73 12.41 -48.61 8.92
CA ASP A 73 12.66 -47.85 10.14
C ASP A 73 13.53 -46.60 9.85
N SER A 74 14.58 -46.75 9.03
CA SER A 74 15.46 -45.66 8.62
C SER A 74 14.72 -44.60 7.79
N PHE A 75 13.87 -45.04 6.85
CA PHE A 75 13.03 -44.16 6.06
C PHE A 75 12.03 -43.40 6.93
N ASN A 76 11.37 -44.08 7.87
CA ASN A 76 10.42 -43.44 8.78
C ASN A 76 11.10 -42.43 9.71
N ALA A 77 12.34 -42.67 10.14
CA ALA A 77 13.11 -41.69 10.91
C ALA A 77 13.37 -40.41 10.09
N VAL A 78 13.80 -40.55 8.83
CA VAL A 78 13.97 -39.39 7.91
C VAL A 78 12.64 -38.69 7.66
N LYS A 79 11.57 -39.45 7.40
CA LYS A 79 10.24 -38.89 7.13
C LYS A 79 9.70 -38.10 8.32
N ASN A 80 9.78 -38.64 9.53
CA ASN A 80 9.30 -37.96 10.73
C ASN A 80 10.09 -36.67 10.97
N TYR A 81 11.42 -36.69 10.79
CA TYR A 81 12.24 -35.48 10.84
C TYR A 81 11.73 -34.39 9.88
N ILE A 82 11.46 -34.74 8.62
CA ILE A 82 11.00 -33.77 7.62
C ILE A 82 9.61 -33.21 7.97
N LEU A 83 8.69 -34.06 8.42
CA LEU A 83 7.32 -33.65 8.76
C LEU A 83 7.24 -32.79 10.02
N GLU A 84 8.18 -32.97 10.95
CA GLU A 84 8.26 -32.23 12.22
C GLU A 84 9.15 -30.98 12.15
N SER A 85 9.85 -30.77 11.04
CA SER A 85 10.74 -29.61 10.85
C SER A 85 9.95 -28.29 10.81
N GLU A 86 10.52 -27.23 11.41
CA GLU A 86 9.93 -25.88 11.37
C GLU A 86 9.99 -25.26 9.97
N GLU A 87 11.06 -25.55 9.22
CA GLU A 87 11.27 -25.09 7.85
C GLU A 87 11.80 -26.24 6.97
N LEU A 88 11.31 -26.33 5.74
CA LEU A 88 11.85 -27.28 4.74
C LEU A 88 13.17 -26.75 4.16
N ASP A 89 14.27 -27.12 4.80
CA ASP A 89 15.62 -26.80 4.35
C ASP A 89 16.26 -27.99 3.61
N ILE A 90 16.60 -27.80 2.35
CA ILE A 90 17.16 -28.86 1.49
C ILE A 90 18.54 -29.36 1.96
N VAL A 91 19.39 -28.51 2.54
CA VAL A 91 20.71 -28.87 3.05
C VAL A 91 20.56 -29.78 4.26
N HIS A 92 19.67 -29.43 5.18
CA HIS A 92 19.38 -30.25 6.36
C HIS A 92 18.77 -31.60 5.96
N ILE A 93 17.83 -31.60 5.02
CA ILE A 93 17.22 -32.83 4.50
C ILE A 93 18.27 -33.72 3.83
N HIS A 94 19.18 -33.15 3.03
CA HIS A 94 20.28 -33.89 2.45
C HIS A 94 21.17 -34.56 3.50
N ASN A 95 21.48 -33.86 4.59
CA ASN A 95 22.29 -34.40 5.68
C ASN A 95 21.60 -35.59 6.37
N GLN A 96 20.27 -35.51 6.59
CA GLN A 96 19.52 -36.62 7.18
C GLN A 96 19.42 -37.83 6.26
N ILE A 97 19.13 -37.62 4.97
CA ILE A 97 19.12 -38.73 4.01
C ILE A 97 20.51 -39.37 3.93
N TYR A 98 21.57 -38.55 3.90
CA TYR A 98 22.95 -39.03 3.85
C TYR A 98 23.32 -39.88 5.09
N SER A 99 22.95 -39.41 6.28
CA SER A 99 23.35 -40.05 7.54
C SER A 99 22.51 -41.27 7.90
N ILE A 100 21.21 -41.25 7.64
CA ILE A 100 20.26 -42.28 8.09
C ILE A 100 19.93 -43.26 6.96
N LEU A 101 19.77 -42.79 5.72
CA LEU A 101 19.23 -43.61 4.64
C LEU A 101 20.34 -44.19 3.75
N THR A 102 21.15 -43.33 3.13
CA THR A 102 22.27 -43.78 2.28
C THR A 102 23.28 -42.64 2.04
N PRO A 103 24.58 -42.91 2.19
CA PRO A 103 25.61 -41.95 1.82
C PRO A 103 25.84 -41.89 0.30
N ASN A 104 25.30 -42.85 -0.46
CA ASN A 104 25.53 -42.96 -1.89
C ASN A 104 24.53 -42.10 -2.66
N TRP A 105 25.04 -41.18 -3.46
CA TRP A 105 24.23 -40.33 -4.32
C TRP A 105 24.98 -39.96 -5.60
N GLU A 106 24.23 -39.54 -6.59
CA GLU A 106 24.72 -38.97 -7.84
C GLU A 106 23.95 -37.69 -8.19
N THR A 107 24.52 -36.87 -9.07
CA THR A 107 23.84 -35.69 -9.62
C THR A 107 23.43 -35.99 -11.04
N THR A 108 22.18 -35.66 -11.36
CA THR A 108 21.70 -35.68 -12.74
C THR A 108 22.03 -34.36 -13.42
N GLY A 109 22.04 -34.31 -14.75
CA GLY A 109 22.31 -33.08 -15.51
C GLY A 109 21.28 -31.96 -15.35
N GLN A 110 20.25 -32.15 -14.51
CA GLN A 110 19.20 -31.17 -14.18
C GLN A 110 19.28 -30.69 -12.72
N ASP A 111 20.47 -30.76 -12.09
CA ASP A 111 20.71 -30.38 -10.68
C ASP A 111 19.92 -31.18 -9.62
N LYS A 112 19.22 -32.26 -9.99
CA LYS A 112 18.58 -33.17 -9.04
C LYS A 112 19.60 -34.14 -8.45
N LYS A 113 19.54 -34.35 -7.13
CA LYS A 113 20.30 -35.41 -6.45
C LYS A 113 19.52 -36.71 -6.46
N VAL A 114 20.16 -37.79 -6.90
CA VAL A 114 19.60 -39.14 -6.86
C VAL A 114 20.32 -39.91 -5.75
N TYR A 115 19.60 -40.35 -4.74
CA TYR A 115 20.14 -41.22 -3.69
C TYR A 115 20.01 -42.69 -4.08
N ILE A 116 21.06 -43.47 -3.82
CA ILE A 116 21.17 -44.87 -4.24
C ILE A 116 21.00 -45.76 -3.01
N ILE A 117 19.89 -46.50 -2.98
CA ILE A 117 19.51 -47.39 -1.89
C ILE A 117 19.96 -48.81 -2.21
N SER A 118 20.84 -49.37 -1.40
CA SER A 118 21.28 -50.76 -1.55
C SER A 118 20.50 -51.67 -0.62
N VAL A 119 19.90 -52.73 -1.16
CA VAL A 119 19.13 -53.71 -0.37
C VAL A 119 19.56 -55.12 -0.76
N SER A 120 19.86 -55.94 0.24
CA SER A 120 20.23 -57.35 0.05
C SER A 120 19.00 -58.25 0.03
N SER A 121 18.05 -57.95 -0.86
CA SER A 121 16.77 -58.66 -0.95
C SER A 121 16.13 -58.49 -2.34
N PRO A 122 15.33 -59.46 -2.81
CA PRO A 122 14.52 -59.26 -4.01
C PRO A 122 13.45 -58.18 -3.80
N ILE A 123 13.14 -57.45 -4.88
CA ILE A 123 12.24 -56.30 -4.88
C ILE A 123 11.03 -56.51 -5.79
N ASP A 124 9.88 -56.00 -5.39
CA ASP A 124 8.63 -56.02 -6.15
C ASP A 124 8.62 -55.17 -7.44
N LYS A 125 9.70 -54.41 -7.70
CA LYS A 125 9.94 -53.65 -8.93
C LYS A 125 10.72 -54.41 -9.99
N ASP A 126 11.20 -55.60 -9.66
CA ASP A 126 11.64 -56.59 -10.64
C ASP A 126 10.40 -57.06 -11.42
N THR A 127 10.43 -56.97 -12.75
CA THR A 127 9.27 -57.34 -13.58
C THR A 127 8.91 -58.82 -13.45
N GLN A 128 9.87 -59.65 -13.03
CA GLN A 128 9.73 -61.08 -12.82
C GLN A 128 9.65 -61.46 -11.33
N PHE A 129 9.45 -60.48 -10.43
CA PHE A 129 9.32 -60.74 -8.99
C PHE A 129 8.26 -61.80 -8.66
N HIS A 130 7.18 -61.85 -9.44
CA HIS A 130 6.15 -62.87 -9.26
C HIS A 130 6.68 -64.31 -9.38
N LYS A 131 7.73 -64.55 -10.18
CA LYS A 131 8.39 -65.87 -10.28
C LYS A 131 9.11 -66.21 -8.97
N ILE A 132 9.77 -65.23 -8.37
CA ILE A 132 10.41 -65.37 -7.05
C ILE A 132 9.34 -65.67 -6.00
N ARG A 133 8.24 -64.90 -5.97
CA ARG A 133 7.15 -65.13 -5.02
C ARG A 133 6.57 -66.53 -5.11
N ARG A 134 6.30 -67.03 -6.31
CA ARG A 134 5.80 -68.40 -6.53
C ARG A 134 6.77 -69.45 -6.04
N PHE A 135 8.08 -69.25 -6.29
CA PHE A 135 9.11 -70.13 -5.77
C PHE A 135 9.14 -70.09 -4.23
N VAL A 136 9.08 -68.91 -3.61
CA VAL A 136 9.02 -68.75 -2.14
C VAL A 136 7.79 -69.49 -1.59
N SER A 137 6.60 -69.26 -2.15
CA SER A 137 5.38 -69.97 -1.75
C SER A 137 5.48 -71.49 -1.88
N PHE A 138 6.21 -71.99 -2.88
CA PHE A 138 6.52 -73.41 -2.99
C PHE A 138 7.50 -73.85 -1.90
N TYR A 139 8.62 -73.14 -1.71
CA TYR A 139 9.69 -73.54 -0.81
C TYR A 139 9.23 -73.64 0.65
N ILE A 140 8.45 -72.67 1.13
CA ILE A 140 7.97 -72.63 2.52
C ILE A 140 7.01 -73.79 2.86
N GLN A 141 6.47 -74.50 1.86
CA GLN A 141 5.67 -75.70 2.09
C GLN A 141 6.52 -76.92 2.45
N TYR A 142 7.82 -76.89 2.14
CA TYR A 142 8.72 -78.03 2.27
C TYR A 142 9.93 -77.76 3.18
N SER A 143 10.26 -76.49 3.46
CA SER A 143 11.41 -76.13 4.31
C SER A 143 11.17 -74.81 5.05
N GLU A 144 11.47 -74.81 6.35
CA GLU A 144 11.34 -73.63 7.23
C GLU A 144 12.66 -72.85 7.36
N HIS A 145 13.76 -73.35 6.81
CA HIS A 145 15.11 -72.79 6.95
C HIS A 145 15.77 -72.45 5.60
N ASP A 146 16.82 -71.62 5.66
CA ASP A 146 17.70 -71.25 4.53
C ASP A 146 16.99 -70.61 3.32
N LEU A 147 15.86 -69.93 3.52
CA LEU A 147 15.09 -69.31 2.44
C LEU A 147 15.95 -68.36 1.59
N ASP A 148 16.82 -67.58 2.22
CA ASP A 148 17.71 -66.64 1.53
C ASP A 148 18.59 -67.33 0.49
N ARG A 149 19.21 -68.45 0.89
CA ARG A 149 20.08 -69.26 0.01
C ARG A 149 19.25 -69.98 -1.04
N ALA A 150 18.03 -70.37 -0.72
CA ALA A 150 17.12 -71.04 -1.65
C ALA A 150 16.68 -70.08 -2.75
N VAL A 151 16.31 -68.84 -2.40
CA VAL A 151 15.96 -67.79 -3.36
C VAL A 151 17.14 -67.45 -4.26
N LYS A 152 18.35 -67.27 -3.69
CA LYS A 152 19.58 -67.06 -4.48
C LYS A 152 19.85 -68.23 -5.44
N SER A 153 19.69 -69.46 -4.97
CA SER A 153 19.87 -70.66 -5.79
C SER A 153 18.84 -70.76 -6.91
N PHE A 154 17.58 -70.40 -6.63
CA PHE A 154 16.52 -70.33 -7.63
C PHE A 154 16.86 -69.31 -8.73
N ILE A 155 17.27 -68.09 -8.35
CA ILE A 155 17.66 -67.04 -9.30
C ILE A 155 18.89 -67.48 -10.11
N TYR A 156 19.89 -68.07 -9.45
CA TYR A 156 21.08 -68.59 -10.13
C TYR A 156 20.71 -69.65 -11.18
N LEU A 157 19.91 -70.64 -10.80
CA LEU A 157 19.48 -71.72 -11.70
C LEU A 157 18.59 -71.21 -12.84
N TYR A 158 17.81 -70.15 -12.62
CA TYR A 158 17.00 -69.52 -13.66
C TYR A 158 17.85 -69.04 -14.84
N TYR A 159 19.04 -68.51 -14.58
CA TYR A 159 20.00 -68.14 -15.62
C TYR A 159 20.91 -69.28 -16.07
N ASN A 160 21.17 -70.25 -15.20
CA ASN A 160 22.13 -71.34 -15.41
C ASN A 160 21.42 -72.70 -15.38
N ASN A 161 20.52 -72.93 -16.34
CA ASN A 161 19.69 -74.14 -16.40
C ASN A 161 20.51 -75.44 -16.46
N ASN A 162 21.75 -75.41 -16.96
CA ASN A 162 22.65 -76.56 -16.99
C ASN A 162 23.09 -77.03 -15.59
N ALA A 163 23.08 -76.16 -14.58
CA ALA A 163 23.46 -76.51 -13.21
C ALA A 163 22.35 -77.26 -12.44
N ILE A 164 21.12 -77.31 -12.98
CA ILE A 164 19.94 -77.89 -12.32
C ILE A 164 20.21 -79.34 -11.87
N GLY A 165 20.84 -80.17 -12.69
CA GLY A 165 21.12 -81.56 -12.33
C GLY A 165 21.98 -81.69 -11.07
N SER A 166 23.05 -80.88 -10.96
CA SER A 166 23.93 -80.89 -9.79
C SER A 166 23.25 -80.39 -8.52
N TYR A 167 22.37 -79.40 -8.62
CA TYR A 167 21.61 -78.87 -7.49
C TYR A 167 20.51 -79.85 -7.06
N PHE A 168 19.89 -80.55 -8.01
CA PHE A 168 18.86 -81.56 -7.73
C PHE A 168 19.42 -82.80 -7.01
N SER A 169 20.68 -83.15 -7.23
CA SER A 169 21.32 -84.26 -6.50
C SER A 169 21.93 -83.85 -5.15
N ASN A 170 21.76 -82.60 -4.73
CA ASN A 170 22.34 -82.10 -3.48
C ASN A 170 21.43 -82.41 -2.27
N GLN A 171 22.04 -82.70 -1.11
CA GLN A 171 21.32 -82.97 0.14
C GLN A 171 20.75 -81.71 0.82
N TYR A 172 21.29 -80.52 0.50
CA TYR A 172 20.84 -79.28 1.12
C TYR A 172 19.54 -78.78 0.48
N HIS A 173 18.54 -78.50 1.32
CA HIS A 173 17.21 -78.05 0.89
C HIS A 173 17.26 -76.80 0.00
N TYR A 174 18.12 -75.84 0.35
CA TYR A 174 18.29 -74.61 -0.41
C TYR A 174 18.93 -74.80 -1.80
N MET A 175 19.45 -75.99 -2.13
CA MET A 175 19.88 -76.35 -3.48
C MET A 175 18.88 -77.28 -4.17
N PHE A 176 18.40 -78.29 -3.42
CA PHE A 176 17.48 -79.32 -3.91
C PHE A 176 16.14 -78.75 -4.40
N TYR A 177 15.43 -78.00 -3.54
CA TYR A 177 14.07 -77.53 -3.85
C TYR A 177 14.01 -76.51 -4.99
N PRO A 178 14.94 -75.55 -5.14
CA PRO A 178 15.02 -74.72 -6.34
C PRO A 178 15.12 -75.53 -7.64
N ALA A 179 15.98 -76.55 -7.66
CA ALA A 179 16.15 -77.39 -8.84
C ALA A 179 14.90 -78.24 -9.11
N LEU A 180 14.31 -78.83 -8.07
CA LEU A 180 13.04 -79.57 -8.17
C LEU A 180 11.91 -78.68 -8.71
N TYR A 181 11.78 -77.44 -8.23
CA TYR A 181 10.77 -76.50 -8.68
C TYR A 181 10.89 -76.20 -10.19
N LEU A 182 12.11 -75.91 -10.66
CA LEU A 182 12.38 -75.63 -12.07
C LEU A 182 12.17 -76.85 -12.95
N LEU A 183 12.61 -78.04 -12.52
CA LEU A 183 12.37 -79.30 -13.24
C LEU A 183 10.88 -79.61 -13.34
N ARG A 184 10.14 -79.48 -12.24
CA ARG A 184 8.69 -79.68 -12.23
C ARG A 184 8.02 -78.76 -13.24
N LYS A 185 8.44 -77.49 -13.31
CA LYS A 185 7.90 -76.52 -14.27
C LYS A 185 8.26 -76.87 -15.72
N ASN A 186 9.47 -77.36 -15.96
CA ASN A 186 9.92 -77.74 -17.30
C ASN A 186 9.27 -79.04 -17.80
N PHE A 187 8.98 -79.99 -16.91
CA PHE A 187 8.37 -81.28 -17.28
C PHE A 187 6.84 -81.27 -17.28
N SER A 188 6.21 -80.30 -16.63
CA SER A 188 4.77 -80.27 -16.50
C SER A 188 4.16 -79.23 -17.43
N ASN A 189 3.20 -79.62 -18.28
CA ASN A 189 2.25 -78.71 -18.94
C ASN A 189 1.26 -78.07 -17.92
N ILE A 190 1.65 -77.96 -16.65
CA ILE A 190 0.81 -77.38 -15.60
C ILE A 190 0.76 -75.87 -15.88
N LYS A 191 -0.36 -75.44 -16.48
CA LYS A 191 -0.83 -74.06 -16.35
C LYS A 191 -0.81 -73.73 -14.86
N ASP A 192 -0.22 -72.60 -14.50
CA ASP A 192 -0.19 -72.14 -13.10
C ASP A 192 -1.57 -72.37 -12.46
N ASN A 193 -1.61 -72.96 -11.27
CA ASN A 193 -2.88 -73.18 -10.57
C ASN A 193 -3.58 -71.82 -10.41
N VAL A 194 -4.89 -71.75 -10.63
CA VAL A 194 -5.71 -70.54 -10.49
C VAL A 194 -5.44 -69.86 -9.14
N ILE A 195 -5.34 -70.64 -8.06
CA ILE A 195 -5.04 -70.12 -6.70
C ILE A 195 -3.67 -69.45 -6.64
N ASP A 196 -2.65 -70.03 -7.28
CA ASP A 196 -1.29 -69.47 -7.32
C ASP A 196 -1.23 -68.18 -8.16
N PHE A 197 -1.97 -68.14 -9.28
CA PHE A 197 -2.12 -66.93 -10.07
C PHE A 197 -2.84 -65.83 -9.29
N GLU A 198 -3.95 -66.15 -8.63
CA GLU A 198 -4.69 -65.21 -7.79
C GLU A 198 -3.81 -64.66 -6.66
N THR A 199 -3.07 -65.52 -5.96
CA THR A 199 -2.27 -65.14 -4.78
C THR A 199 -1.02 -64.34 -5.16
N ASN A 200 -0.32 -64.72 -6.23
CA ASN A 200 0.98 -64.14 -6.58
C ASN A 200 0.93 -63.04 -7.64
N ILE A 201 -0.19 -62.89 -8.35
CA ILE A 201 -0.38 -61.87 -9.40
C ILE A 201 -1.56 -60.95 -9.09
N VAL A 202 -2.76 -61.52 -8.90
CA VAL A 202 -4.00 -60.72 -8.83
C VAL A 202 -4.12 -59.96 -7.52
N ALA A 203 -3.96 -60.62 -6.36
CA ALA A 203 -4.09 -59.99 -5.06
C ALA A 203 -3.08 -58.84 -4.84
N PRO A 204 -1.79 -58.98 -5.22
CA PRO A 204 -0.82 -57.88 -5.12
C PRO A 204 -1.17 -56.71 -6.04
N LEU A 205 -1.65 -56.99 -7.25
CA LEU A 205 -2.05 -55.95 -8.20
C LEU A 205 -3.29 -55.20 -7.71
N ALA A 206 -4.29 -55.91 -7.18
CA ALA A 206 -5.49 -55.33 -6.59
C ALA A 206 -5.17 -54.46 -5.38
N SER A 207 -4.27 -54.91 -4.49
CA SER A 207 -3.79 -54.11 -3.36
C SER A 207 -3.09 -52.83 -3.84
N LYS A 208 -2.18 -52.94 -4.81
CA LYS A 208 -1.48 -51.77 -5.38
C LYS A 208 -2.46 -50.76 -5.98
N LEU A 209 -3.47 -51.23 -6.71
CA LEU A 209 -4.48 -50.37 -7.32
C LEU A 209 -5.33 -49.66 -6.25
N LYS A 210 -5.72 -50.39 -5.19
CA LYS A 210 -6.44 -49.80 -4.05
C LYS A 210 -5.61 -48.71 -3.37
N ASP A 211 -4.33 -48.98 -3.09
CA ASP A 211 -3.44 -48.00 -2.47
C ASP A 211 -3.26 -46.74 -3.35
N ILE A 212 -3.24 -46.87 -4.69
CA ILE A 212 -3.23 -45.72 -5.61
C ILE A 212 -4.54 -44.92 -5.50
N SER A 213 -5.68 -45.62 -5.47
CA SER A 213 -7.00 -44.97 -5.36
C SER A 213 -7.15 -44.21 -4.05
N ASP A 214 -6.80 -44.84 -2.92
CA ASP A 214 -6.91 -44.25 -1.59
C ASP A 214 -6.01 -43.01 -1.44
N ASP A 215 -4.79 -43.06 -2.01
CA ASP A 215 -3.85 -41.93 -2.04
C ASP A 215 -4.36 -40.79 -2.93
N SER A 216 -4.90 -41.10 -4.12
CA SER A 216 -5.51 -40.11 -5.01
C SER A 216 -6.67 -39.36 -4.34
N ASP A 217 -7.54 -40.08 -3.62
CA ASP A 217 -8.65 -39.48 -2.89
C ASP A 217 -8.16 -38.56 -1.75
N GLU A 218 -7.08 -38.95 -1.07
CA GLU A 218 -6.48 -38.14 -0.01
C GLU A 218 -5.81 -36.87 -0.57
N GLN A 219 -5.06 -36.97 -1.67
CA GLN A 219 -4.50 -35.81 -2.34
C GLN A 219 -5.59 -34.84 -2.80
N TYR A 220 -6.69 -35.35 -3.35
CA TYR A 220 -7.83 -34.52 -3.75
C TYR A 220 -8.45 -33.76 -2.57
N ARG A 221 -8.63 -34.43 -1.42
CA ARG A 221 -9.09 -33.78 -0.18
C ARG A 221 -8.14 -32.69 0.29
N GLN A 222 -6.83 -32.95 0.30
CA GLN A 222 -5.82 -31.97 0.73
C GLN A 222 -5.77 -30.73 -0.18
N ILE A 223 -5.85 -30.94 -1.50
CA ILE A 223 -5.88 -29.83 -2.47
C ILE A 223 -7.14 -28.98 -2.26
N THR A 224 -8.30 -29.62 -2.09
CA THR A 224 -9.57 -28.92 -1.86
C THR A 224 -9.50 -28.07 -0.58
N ALA A 225 -9.02 -28.64 0.52
CA ALA A 225 -8.87 -27.93 1.79
C ALA A 225 -7.89 -26.74 1.69
N LEU A 226 -6.77 -26.90 0.97
CA LEU A 226 -5.80 -25.82 0.75
C LEU A 226 -6.41 -24.68 -0.08
N ILE A 227 -7.18 -25.00 -1.13
CA ILE A 227 -7.87 -24.01 -1.96
C ILE A 227 -8.90 -23.24 -1.14
N GLU A 228 -9.69 -23.93 -0.32
CA GLU A 228 -10.68 -23.29 0.56
C GLU A 228 -10.01 -22.36 1.60
N ASP A 229 -8.94 -22.82 2.26
CA ASP A 229 -8.17 -22.00 3.21
C ASP A 229 -7.60 -20.73 2.55
N LYS A 230 -6.98 -20.88 1.37
CA LYS A 230 -6.43 -19.74 0.63
C LYS A 230 -7.51 -18.80 0.13
N HIS A 231 -8.64 -19.32 -0.33
CA HIS A 231 -9.78 -18.52 -0.72
C HIS A 231 -10.30 -17.69 0.45
N ASN A 232 -10.45 -18.30 1.63
CA ASN A 232 -10.90 -17.59 2.84
C ASN A 232 -9.89 -16.51 3.28
N GLN A 233 -8.59 -16.79 3.24
CA GLN A 233 -7.55 -15.80 3.54
C GLN A 233 -7.59 -14.61 2.59
N ILE A 234 -7.70 -14.86 1.28
CA ILE A 234 -7.82 -13.81 0.26
C ILE A 234 -9.10 -13.00 0.49
N GLN A 235 -10.21 -13.66 0.80
CA GLN A 235 -11.49 -13.01 1.07
C GLN A 235 -11.41 -12.10 2.30
N MET A 236 -10.74 -12.54 3.37
CA MET A 236 -10.52 -11.72 4.57
C MET A 236 -9.69 -10.47 4.25
N GLN A 237 -8.54 -10.64 3.57
CA GLN A 237 -7.69 -9.52 3.17
C GLN A 237 -8.41 -8.55 2.22
N TYR A 238 -9.20 -9.08 1.28
CA TYR A 238 -10.02 -8.28 0.38
C TYR A 238 -11.03 -7.43 1.16
N ASN A 239 -11.77 -8.05 2.09
CA ASN A 239 -12.76 -7.35 2.90
C ASN A 239 -12.11 -6.26 3.77
N GLU A 240 -10.95 -6.55 4.38
CA GLU A 240 -10.17 -5.56 5.14
C GLU A 240 -9.78 -4.37 4.27
N LYS A 241 -9.26 -4.62 3.05
CA LYS A 241 -8.87 -3.56 2.12
C LYS A 241 -10.06 -2.76 1.59
N VAL A 242 -11.22 -3.39 1.39
CA VAL A 242 -12.46 -2.68 1.04
C VAL A 242 -12.89 -1.74 2.16
N SER A 243 -12.81 -2.18 3.42
CA SER A 243 -13.10 -1.33 4.59
C SER A 243 -12.12 -0.16 4.72
N GLU A 244 -10.81 -0.40 4.61
CA GLU A 244 -9.79 0.66 4.60
C GLU A 244 -10.03 1.68 3.49
N PHE A 245 -10.38 1.21 2.28
CA PHE A 245 -10.65 2.09 1.14
C PHE A 245 -11.90 2.93 1.34
N ALA A 246 -12.96 2.36 1.94
CA ALA A 246 -14.18 3.10 2.26
C ALA A 246 -13.92 4.21 3.31
N GLU A 247 -13.10 3.92 4.32
CA GLU A 247 -12.68 4.94 5.31
C GLU A 247 -11.82 6.04 4.67
N PHE A 248 -10.88 5.66 3.81
CA PHE A 248 -10.05 6.61 3.07
C PHE A 248 -10.88 7.51 2.16
N GLN A 249 -11.84 6.94 1.41
CA GLN A 249 -12.75 7.69 0.54
C GLN A 249 -13.56 8.70 1.36
N LYS A 250 -14.11 8.28 2.50
CA LYS A 250 -14.83 9.20 3.40
C LYS A 250 -13.93 10.33 3.91
N SER A 251 -12.70 10.02 4.32
CA SER A 251 -11.74 11.03 4.77
C SER A 251 -11.37 12.02 3.66
N LEU A 252 -11.27 11.57 2.41
CA LEU A 252 -11.03 12.44 1.27
C LEU A 252 -12.23 13.34 0.98
N ASP A 253 -13.45 12.79 1.01
CA ASP A 253 -14.68 13.56 0.80
C ASP A 253 -14.84 14.64 1.89
N ASP A 254 -14.57 14.30 3.15
CA ASP A 254 -14.62 15.24 4.27
C ASP A 254 -13.53 16.32 4.14
N TRP A 255 -12.29 15.94 3.78
CA TRP A 255 -11.21 16.89 3.52
C TRP A 255 -11.54 17.82 2.35
N GLN A 256 -12.11 17.29 1.26
CA GLN A 256 -12.49 18.08 0.09
C GLN A 256 -13.55 19.12 0.46
N LYS A 257 -14.59 18.72 1.22
CA LYS A 257 -15.61 19.65 1.72
C LYS A 257 -14.99 20.74 2.61
N GLU A 258 -14.15 20.36 3.57
CA GLU A 258 -13.49 21.30 4.48
C GLU A 258 -12.64 22.32 3.70
N LYS A 259 -11.87 21.86 2.71
CA LYS A 259 -11.06 22.76 1.87
C LYS A 259 -11.91 23.67 1.01
N GLN A 260 -13.01 23.17 0.45
CA GLN A 260 -13.89 23.97 -0.37
C GLN A 260 -14.61 25.06 0.44
N GLU A 261 -15.02 24.75 1.67
CA GLU A 261 -15.56 25.74 2.61
C GLU A 261 -14.52 26.80 2.99
N LYS A 262 -13.29 26.39 3.33
CA LYS A 262 -12.20 27.33 3.67
C LYS A 262 -11.80 28.24 2.51
N ILE A 263 -11.76 27.70 1.29
CA ILE A 263 -11.47 28.52 0.10
C ILE A 263 -12.57 29.54 -0.13
N LYS A 264 -13.83 29.13 0.00
CA LYS A 264 -14.97 30.04 -0.14
C LYS A 264 -14.97 31.14 0.92
N ASP A 265 -14.73 30.80 2.18
CA ASP A 265 -14.63 31.77 3.28
C ASP A 265 -13.47 32.77 3.07
N LEU A 266 -12.34 32.28 2.55
CA LEU A 266 -11.21 33.13 2.21
C LEU A 266 -11.51 34.04 1.02
N GLU A 267 -12.19 33.54 -0.02
CA GLU A 267 -12.62 34.31 -1.19
C GLU A 267 -13.60 35.41 -0.78
N ASP A 268 -14.64 35.07 -0.01
CA ASP A 268 -15.62 36.02 0.54
C ASP A 268 -14.92 37.08 1.43
N THR A 269 -13.94 36.68 2.25
CA THR A 269 -13.15 37.62 3.07
C THR A 269 -12.31 38.56 2.20
N TYR A 270 -11.63 38.02 1.18
CA TYR A 270 -10.74 38.78 0.33
C TYR A 270 -11.51 39.77 -0.56
N GLU A 271 -12.63 39.36 -1.15
CA GLU A 271 -13.51 40.25 -1.91
C GLU A 271 -14.05 41.40 -1.05
N ASN A 272 -14.49 41.11 0.18
CA ASN A 272 -14.96 42.14 1.11
C ASN A 272 -13.84 43.09 1.56
N GLN A 273 -12.63 42.58 1.79
CA GLN A 273 -11.48 43.40 2.17
C GLN A 273 -11.04 44.31 1.02
N LEU A 274 -10.88 43.78 -0.20
CA LEU A 274 -10.43 44.58 -1.36
C LEU A 274 -11.43 45.69 -1.73
N SER A 275 -12.73 45.42 -1.62
CA SER A 275 -13.80 46.38 -1.89
C SER A 275 -13.78 47.60 -0.95
N LEU A 276 -13.29 47.43 0.28
CA LEU A 276 -13.37 48.45 1.33
C LEU A 276 -12.02 49.09 1.68
N GLU A 277 -10.89 48.48 1.32
CA GLU A 277 -9.54 49.01 1.54
C GLU A 277 -9.21 50.16 0.57
N ALA A 278 -9.56 50.00 -0.71
CA ALA A 278 -9.37 51.03 -1.73
C ALA A 278 -10.06 52.39 -1.40
N PRO A 279 -11.32 52.44 -0.92
CA PRO A 279 -11.93 53.72 -0.53
C PRO A 279 -11.31 54.32 0.74
N GLU A 280 -10.89 53.55 1.75
CA GLU A 280 -10.21 54.10 2.95
C GLU A 280 -8.91 54.79 2.55
N GLN A 281 -8.11 54.14 1.70
CA GLN A 281 -6.86 54.71 1.20
C GLN A 281 -7.12 56.00 0.41
N LEU A 282 -8.10 56.00 -0.49
CA LEU A 282 -8.48 57.17 -1.28
C LEU A 282 -8.91 58.37 -0.41
N TRP A 283 -9.70 58.15 0.64
CA TRP A 283 -10.14 59.21 1.55
C TRP A 283 -8.99 59.75 2.41
N THR A 284 -8.09 58.87 2.83
CA THR A 284 -6.89 59.25 3.61
C THR A 284 -5.94 60.10 2.77
N GLU A 285 -5.65 59.69 1.53
CA GLU A 285 -4.82 60.45 0.60
C GLU A 285 -5.42 61.85 0.31
N ARG A 286 -6.73 61.94 0.05
CA ARG A 286 -7.40 63.25 -0.15
C ARG A 286 -7.41 64.12 1.10
N ALA A 287 -7.56 63.53 2.28
CA ALA A 287 -7.48 64.27 3.52
C ALA A 287 -6.11 64.90 3.74
N GLU A 288 -5.04 64.15 3.47
CA GLU A 288 -3.66 64.63 3.55
C GLU A 288 -3.41 65.76 2.54
N GLU A 289 -3.81 65.59 1.29
CA GLU A 289 -3.64 66.61 0.24
C GLU A 289 -4.31 67.94 0.61
N HIS A 290 -5.55 67.91 1.11
CA HIS A 290 -6.26 69.11 1.54
C HIS A 290 -5.69 69.71 2.83
N GLN A 291 -5.15 68.89 3.74
CA GLN A 291 -4.46 69.38 4.93
C GLN A 291 -3.17 70.11 4.56
N GLU A 292 -2.40 69.61 3.60
CA GLU A 292 -1.21 70.29 3.10
C GLU A 292 -1.57 71.61 2.41
N LYS A 293 -2.61 71.62 1.57
CA LYS A 293 -3.13 72.86 0.96
C LYS A 293 -3.57 73.86 2.04
N ALA A 294 -4.30 73.43 3.05
CA ALA A 294 -4.72 74.29 4.16
C ALA A 294 -3.51 74.90 4.90
N ARG A 295 -2.46 74.11 5.15
CA ARG A 295 -1.22 74.57 5.77
C ARG A 295 -0.51 75.61 4.91
N ASN A 296 -0.38 75.37 3.60
CA ASN A 296 0.25 76.31 2.67
C ASN A 296 -0.53 77.64 2.58
N TRP A 297 -1.86 77.58 2.49
CA TRP A 297 -2.71 78.77 2.51
C TRP A 297 -2.67 79.51 3.85
N THR A 298 -2.49 78.79 4.97
CA THR A 298 -2.33 79.41 6.30
C THR A 298 -1.01 80.20 6.36
N TRP A 299 0.10 79.64 5.86
CA TRP A 299 1.36 80.37 5.75
C TRP A 299 1.22 81.61 4.86
N PHE A 300 0.53 81.48 3.72
CA PHE A 300 0.26 82.60 2.82
C PHE A 300 -0.60 83.69 3.50
N LEU A 301 -1.62 83.30 4.27
CA LEU A 301 -2.44 84.21 5.06
C LEU A 301 -1.61 84.97 6.11
N THR A 302 -0.75 84.26 6.85
CA THR A 302 0.16 84.89 7.83
C THR A 302 1.08 85.91 7.16
N PHE A 303 1.67 85.55 6.02
CA PHE A 303 2.49 86.47 5.24
C PHE A 303 1.69 87.69 4.75
N ALA A 304 0.47 87.49 4.25
CA ALA A 304 -0.41 88.58 3.81
C ALA A 304 -0.77 89.55 4.94
N ILE A 305 -0.99 89.06 6.17
CA ILE A 305 -1.26 89.89 7.35
C ILE A 305 -0.02 90.71 7.73
N ILE A 306 1.17 90.10 7.73
CA ILE A 306 2.44 90.79 8.02
C ILE A 306 2.70 91.87 6.96
N ALA A 307 2.50 91.54 5.69
CA ALA A 307 2.63 92.49 4.58
C ALA A 307 1.65 93.66 4.74
N LEU A 308 0.40 93.41 5.13
CA LEU A 308 -0.59 94.45 5.41
C LEU A 308 -0.11 95.39 6.52
N ILE A 309 0.37 94.86 7.65
CA ILE A 309 0.90 95.66 8.76
C ILE A 309 2.10 96.51 8.30
N PHE A 310 3.00 95.92 7.52
CA PHE A 310 4.16 96.64 6.98
C PHE A 310 3.75 97.75 6.01
N THR A 311 2.78 97.50 5.11
CA THR A 311 2.24 98.52 4.21
C THR A 311 1.59 99.66 4.98
N LEU A 312 0.79 99.36 6.01
CA LEU A 312 0.18 100.37 6.88
C LEU A 312 1.24 101.23 7.58
N ALA A 313 2.26 100.60 8.17
CA ALA A 313 3.36 101.31 8.82
C ALA A 313 4.12 102.21 7.84
N ARG A 314 4.49 101.69 6.66
CA ARG A 314 5.19 102.46 5.62
C ARG A 314 4.35 103.63 5.11
N LEU A 315 3.04 103.42 4.94
CA LEU A 315 2.12 104.44 4.45
C LEU A 315 1.92 105.55 5.51
N VAL A 316 1.87 105.21 6.80
CA VAL A 316 1.90 106.20 7.90
C VAL A 316 3.18 107.05 7.84
N VAL A 317 4.34 106.44 7.61
CA VAL A 317 5.61 107.19 7.43
C VAL A 317 5.58 108.06 6.18
N VAL A 318 5.04 107.57 5.06
CA VAL A 318 4.91 108.34 3.81
C VAL A 318 3.98 109.53 4.01
N ILE A 319 2.82 109.36 4.65
CA ILE A 319 1.89 110.47 4.96
C ILE A 319 2.56 111.48 5.90
N HIS A 320 3.27 111.02 6.93
CA HIS A 320 3.99 111.91 7.84
C HIS A 320 5.07 112.73 7.10
N ASN A 321 5.84 112.09 6.23
CA ASN A 321 6.84 112.77 5.39
C ASN A 321 6.23 113.66 4.29
N TYR A 322 5.08 113.29 3.72
CA TYR A 322 4.39 114.08 2.69
C TYR A 322 3.73 115.32 3.30
N SER A 323 3.10 115.18 4.47
CA SER A 323 2.56 116.26 5.31
C SER A 323 3.64 117.28 5.72
N LEU A 324 4.84 116.80 6.07
CA LEU A 324 5.98 117.66 6.42
C LEU A 324 6.63 118.38 5.23
N ASN A 325 6.39 117.94 3.99
CA ASN A 325 7.26 118.31 2.87
C ASN A 325 6.57 119.00 1.69
N ILE A 326 5.31 119.45 1.78
CA ILE A 326 4.71 120.40 0.81
C ILE A 326 3.49 121.15 1.42
N ILE A 327 3.78 122.22 2.17
CA ILE A 327 3.06 123.48 1.98
C ILE A 327 3.54 124.02 0.63
N LYS A 328 2.91 123.58 -0.48
CA LYS A 328 2.97 124.14 -1.85
C LYS A 328 2.69 123.06 -2.90
N ASN A 329 1.43 122.87 -3.24
CA ASN A 329 0.91 123.09 -4.60
C ASN A 329 -0.34 122.25 -4.87
N ASN A 330 -1.31 122.93 -5.47
CA ASN A 330 -2.61 122.43 -5.88
C ASN A 330 -2.52 121.25 -6.84
N LEU A 331 -3.17 120.14 -6.49
CA LEU A 331 -3.85 119.24 -7.43
C LEU A 331 -5.14 118.70 -6.78
N PRO A 332 -6.22 118.48 -7.54
CA PRO A 332 -7.58 118.51 -7.01
C PRO A 332 -8.16 117.12 -6.69
N PHE A 333 -9.12 117.13 -5.76
CA PHE A 333 -10.33 116.28 -5.73
C PHE A 333 -10.27 114.78 -5.36
N ILE A 334 -9.18 114.27 -4.77
CA ILE A 334 -9.26 113.00 -4.01
C ILE A 334 -8.62 113.22 -2.63
N SER A 335 -9.43 113.12 -1.57
CA SER A 335 -8.93 113.13 -0.20
C SER A 335 -7.93 111.99 -0.02
N GLU A 336 -6.71 112.30 0.43
CA GLU A 336 -5.66 111.30 0.71
C GLU A 336 -6.17 110.19 1.65
N SER A 337 -7.06 110.54 2.58
CA SER A 337 -7.74 109.59 3.47
C SER A 337 -8.68 108.63 2.73
N PHE A 338 -9.30 109.05 1.61
CA PHE A 338 -10.20 108.21 0.82
C PHE A 338 -9.46 107.08 0.10
N ILE A 339 -8.26 107.36 -0.43
CA ILE A 339 -7.39 106.33 -1.04
C ILE A 339 -6.94 105.32 0.02
N LEU A 340 -6.58 105.80 1.21
CA LEU A 340 -6.16 104.96 2.34
C LEU A 340 -7.28 104.01 2.78
N ILE A 341 -8.50 104.53 3.00
CA ILE A 341 -9.66 103.73 3.39
C ILE A 341 -9.98 102.70 2.30
N SER A 342 -9.91 103.07 1.02
CA SER A 342 -10.17 102.16 -0.10
C SER A 342 -9.16 101.01 -0.18
N ILE A 343 -7.85 101.29 -0.01
CA ILE A 343 -6.80 100.26 0.00
C ILE A 343 -6.98 99.31 1.20
N ILE A 344 -7.23 99.85 2.40
CA ILE A 344 -7.46 99.04 3.60
C ILE A 344 -8.69 98.14 3.43
N SER A 345 -9.81 98.70 2.95
CA SER A 345 -11.02 97.93 2.69
C SER A 345 -10.79 96.81 1.66
N PHE A 346 -10.01 97.07 0.61
CA PHE A 346 -9.64 96.06 -0.37
C PHE A 346 -8.78 94.94 0.22
N PHE A 347 -7.78 95.27 1.05
CA PHE A 347 -6.96 94.26 1.72
C PHE A 347 -7.73 93.44 2.76
N ILE A 348 -8.61 94.07 3.55
CA ILE A 348 -9.51 93.35 4.47
C ILE A 348 -10.39 92.37 3.69
N TYR A 349 -10.87 92.77 2.51
CA TYR A 349 -11.65 91.89 1.64
C TYR A 349 -10.83 90.69 1.12
N ILE A 350 -9.56 90.90 0.71
CA ILE A 350 -8.65 89.81 0.33
C ILE A 350 -8.39 88.85 1.50
N VAL A 351 -8.08 89.39 2.69
CA VAL A 351 -7.87 88.58 3.91
C VAL A 351 -9.11 87.75 4.22
N ARG A 352 -10.31 88.33 4.09
CA ARG A 352 -11.58 87.62 4.28
C ARG A 352 -11.75 86.46 3.30
N ILE A 353 -11.35 86.63 2.04
CA ILE A 353 -11.37 85.56 1.03
C ILE A 353 -10.36 84.47 1.39
N LEU A 354 -9.13 84.83 1.77
CA LEU A 354 -8.10 83.87 2.16
C LEU A 354 -8.51 83.04 3.38
N ILE A 355 -9.12 83.66 4.40
CA ILE A 355 -9.68 82.96 5.55
C ILE A 355 -10.74 81.95 5.09
N LYS A 356 -11.64 82.32 4.17
CA LYS A 356 -12.63 81.39 3.62
C LYS A 356 -11.99 80.21 2.87
N ILE A 357 -10.91 80.43 2.12
CA ILE A 357 -10.18 79.37 1.41
C ILE A 357 -9.47 78.42 2.38
N VAL A 358 -8.83 78.96 3.42
CA VAL A 358 -8.18 78.15 4.48
C VAL A 358 -9.22 77.30 5.22
N MET A 359 -10.31 77.93 5.67
CA MET A 359 -11.40 77.22 6.36
C MET A 359 -12.03 76.15 5.47
N SER A 360 -12.21 76.42 4.18
CA SER A 360 -12.74 75.45 3.22
C SER A 360 -11.84 74.22 3.07
N ASN A 361 -10.52 74.40 2.96
CA ASN A 361 -9.58 73.28 2.85
C ASN A 361 -9.47 72.49 4.16
N HIS A 362 -9.54 73.17 5.32
CA HIS A 362 -9.54 72.50 6.61
C HIS A 362 -10.82 71.68 6.83
N HIS A 363 -11.98 72.22 6.43
CA HIS A 363 -13.25 71.49 6.47
C HIS A 363 -13.20 70.25 5.59
N LEU A 364 -12.76 70.38 4.32
CA LEU A 364 -12.58 69.25 3.41
C LEU A 364 -11.64 68.18 3.99
N ALA A 365 -10.49 68.57 4.55
CA ALA A 365 -9.57 67.63 5.17
C ALA A 365 -10.21 66.90 6.36
N THR A 366 -11.00 67.59 7.18
CA THR A 366 -11.67 67.01 8.35
C THR A 366 -12.78 66.04 7.94
N GLU A 367 -13.59 66.42 6.95
CA GLU A 367 -14.63 65.59 6.37
C GLU A 367 -14.07 64.31 5.73
N TYR A 368 -13.00 64.41 4.94
CA TYR A 368 -12.34 63.24 4.37
C TYR A 368 -11.71 62.33 5.44
N LYS A 369 -11.18 62.87 6.54
CA LYS A 369 -10.73 62.07 7.69
C LYS A 369 -11.89 61.36 8.38
N GLN A 370 -13.03 62.01 8.55
CA GLN A 370 -14.22 61.40 9.13
C GLN A 370 -14.74 60.27 8.22
N LYS A 371 -14.74 60.47 6.89
CA LYS A 371 -15.08 59.42 5.92
C LYS A 371 -14.09 58.25 5.95
N ALA A 372 -12.78 58.50 6.07
CA ALA A 372 -11.78 57.45 6.24
C ALA A 372 -12.00 56.66 7.55
N ALA A 373 -12.21 57.35 8.67
CA ALA A 373 -12.49 56.73 9.96
C ALA A 373 -13.79 55.90 9.95
N LEU A 374 -14.85 56.39 9.31
CA LEU A 374 -16.10 55.67 9.14
C LEU A 374 -15.92 54.43 8.24
N THR A 375 -15.13 54.54 7.18
CA THR A 375 -14.77 53.39 6.32
C THR A 375 -14.05 52.31 7.11
N ARG A 376 -13.05 52.70 7.92
CA ARG A 376 -12.29 51.81 8.79
C ARG A 376 -13.15 51.17 9.89
N PHE A 377 -14.08 51.93 10.46
CA PHE A 377 -15.05 51.41 11.42
C PHE A 377 -15.98 50.37 10.78
N TYR A 378 -16.46 50.63 9.56
CA TYR A 378 -17.26 49.69 8.79
C TYR A 378 -16.50 48.40 8.44
N GLN A 379 -15.23 48.51 8.04
CA GLN A 379 -14.34 47.37 7.85
C GLN A 379 -14.19 46.54 9.14
N ALA A 380 -14.00 47.20 10.28
CA ALA A 380 -13.86 46.52 11.58
C ALA A 380 -15.14 45.78 11.98
N LEU A 381 -16.32 46.36 11.76
CA LEU A 381 -17.61 45.70 12.01
C LEU A 381 -17.83 44.48 11.10
N THR A 382 -17.49 44.61 9.82
CA THR A 382 -17.58 43.52 8.84
C THR A 382 -16.63 42.37 9.23
N LYS A 383 -15.39 42.69 9.61
CA LYS A 383 -14.39 41.72 10.08
C LYS A 383 -14.80 41.02 11.38
N ALA A 384 -15.54 41.70 12.26
CA ALA A 384 -16.06 41.12 13.50
C ALA A 384 -17.28 40.20 13.29
N GLY A 385 -17.71 39.97 12.03
CA GLY A 385 -18.85 39.11 11.70
C GLY A 385 -20.21 39.71 12.10
N THR A 386 -20.28 41.03 12.28
CA THR A 386 -21.56 41.70 12.60
C THR A 386 -22.40 41.79 11.33
N ASN A 387 -23.58 41.14 11.31
CA ASN A 387 -24.54 41.27 10.21
C ASN A 387 -25.13 42.68 10.21
N ILE A 388 -24.61 43.56 9.36
CA ILE A 388 -25.14 44.90 9.13
C ILE A 388 -26.32 44.78 8.18
N ASP A 389 -27.49 45.25 8.59
CA ASP A 389 -28.70 45.15 7.77
C ASP A 389 -28.57 45.94 6.45
N LYS A 390 -29.35 45.59 5.43
CA LYS A 390 -29.34 46.28 4.14
C LYS A 390 -29.64 47.77 4.27
N GLU A 391 -30.52 48.15 5.19
CA GLU A 391 -30.85 49.56 5.44
C GLU A 391 -29.67 50.30 6.08
N GLU A 392 -29.02 49.69 7.07
CA GLU A 392 -27.83 50.24 7.73
C GLU A 392 -26.65 50.39 6.76
N ARG A 393 -26.42 49.39 5.90
CA ARG A 393 -25.39 49.45 4.84
C ARG A 393 -25.65 50.60 3.88
N LEU A 394 -26.90 50.84 3.50
CA LEU A 394 -27.28 51.93 2.59
C LEU A 394 -27.04 53.31 3.23
N ILE A 395 -27.32 53.45 4.52
CA ILE A 395 -27.03 54.66 5.31
C ILE A 395 -25.51 54.94 5.34
N ILE A 396 -24.70 53.91 5.60
CA ILE A 396 -23.24 54.04 5.70
C ILE A 396 -22.62 54.40 4.34
N ILE A 397 -23.00 53.70 3.26
CA ILE A 397 -22.53 54.00 1.90
C ILE A 397 -22.90 55.44 1.52
N ASN A 398 -24.14 55.87 1.78
CA ASN A 398 -24.55 57.22 1.48
C ASN A 398 -23.77 58.27 2.29
N SER A 399 -23.51 58.02 3.57
CA SER A 399 -22.68 58.91 4.40
C SER A 399 -21.25 59.04 3.85
N LEU A 400 -20.68 57.95 3.33
CA LEU A 400 -19.34 57.94 2.72
C LEU A 400 -19.29 58.67 1.38
N PHE A 401 -20.31 58.53 0.52
CA PHE A 401 -20.33 59.12 -0.83
C PHE A 401 -21.12 60.42 -0.97
N SER A 402 -21.69 60.94 0.12
CA SER A 402 -22.38 62.23 0.15
C SER A 402 -21.48 63.38 -0.34
N LYS A 403 -22.10 64.40 -0.94
CA LYS A 403 -21.38 65.61 -1.36
C LYS A 403 -20.81 66.31 -0.13
N VAL A 404 -19.55 66.73 -0.21
CA VAL A 404 -18.89 67.44 0.90
C VAL A 404 -19.15 68.93 0.75
N GLU A 405 -19.81 69.51 1.74
CA GLU A 405 -20.01 70.96 1.80
C GLU A 405 -18.67 71.66 2.02
N THR A 406 -18.50 72.80 1.35
CA THR A 406 -17.32 73.64 1.54
C THR A 406 -17.74 75.00 2.05
N GLY A 407 -16.88 75.67 2.83
CA GLY A 407 -17.14 77.04 3.29
C GLY A 407 -17.30 78.07 2.15
N LEU A 408 -17.11 77.65 0.90
CA LEU A 408 -17.21 78.46 -0.33
C LEU A 408 -18.39 78.07 -1.23
N VAL A 409 -18.80 76.79 -1.23
CA VAL A 409 -19.93 76.26 -2.01
C VAL A 409 -20.88 75.57 -1.06
N LYS A 410 -22.04 76.19 -0.84
CA LYS A 410 -23.18 75.57 -0.15
C LYS A 410 -24.03 74.86 -1.20
N THR A 411 -24.30 73.58 -0.97
CA THR A 411 -25.25 72.81 -1.77
C THR A 411 -26.52 72.63 -0.94
N ASP A 412 -27.70 72.86 -1.52
CA ASP A 412 -28.98 72.61 -0.85
C ASP A 412 -29.13 71.11 -0.59
N THR A 413 -28.82 70.68 0.62
CA THR A 413 -28.81 69.27 1.06
C THR A 413 -30.21 68.67 1.23
N SER A 414 -31.28 69.47 1.13
CA SER A 414 -32.67 69.02 1.38
C SER A 414 -33.18 67.99 0.36
N ASN A 415 -32.80 68.12 -0.91
CA ASN A 415 -33.29 67.21 -1.96
C ASN A 415 -32.69 65.80 -1.86
N ASP A 416 -31.43 65.68 -1.44
CA ASP A 416 -30.74 64.39 -1.38
C ASP A 416 -31.27 63.55 -0.18
N SER A 417 -31.62 64.18 0.94
CA SER A 417 -32.25 63.53 2.11
C SER A 417 -33.68 63.01 1.84
N ASP A 418 -34.49 63.75 1.07
CA ASP A 418 -35.86 63.35 0.74
C ASP A 418 -35.90 62.15 -0.21
N THR A 419 -34.95 62.08 -1.16
CA THR A 419 -34.79 60.90 -2.02
C THR A 419 -34.39 59.64 -1.24
N ILE A 420 -33.66 59.78 -0.14
CA ILE A 420 -33.25 58.65 0.72
C ILE A 420 -34.42 58.14 1.56
N LEU A 421 -35.18 59.05 2.16
CA LEU A 421 -36.41 58.69 2.88
C LEU A 421 -37.43 57.99 1.95
N ALA A 422 -37.49 58.40 0.68
CA ALA A 422 -38.32 57.76 -0.33
C ALA A 422 -37.83 56.34 -0.73
N ILE A 423 -36.52 56.08 -0.71
CA ILE A 423 -35.96 54.75 -1.00
C ILE A 423 -36.09 53.82 0.21
N LEU A 424 -35.79 54.30 1.42
CA LEU A 424 -35.93 53.55 2.67
C LEU A 424 -37.40 53.19 2.94
N SER A 425 -38.34 54.14 2.79
CA SER A 425 -39.77 53.87 2.96
C SER A 425 -40.35 52.87 1.95
N LYS A 426 -39.70 52.67 0.80
CA LYS A 426 -40.12 51.69 -0.22
C LYS A 426 -39.65 50.27 0.08
N ASN A 427 -38.62 50.10 0.91
CA ASN A 427 -38.11 48.79 1.35
C ASN A 427 -38.73 48.28 2.65
N ILE A 428 -39.45 49.12 3.42
CA ILE A 428 -40.18 48.74 4.64
C ILE A 428 -41.55 48.11 4.30
N LYS A 429 -41.59 47.08 3.43
CA LYS A 429 -42.84 46.38 3.09
C LYS A 429 -42.74 44.87 3.20
#